data_AF-A0A261QPM6-F1
#
_entry.id   AF-A0A261QPM6-F1
#
_cell.length_a   1.000
_cell.length_b   1.000
_cell.length_c   1.000
_cell.angle_alpha   90.00
_cell.angle_beta   90.00
_cell.angle_gamma   90.00
#
_symmetry.space_group_name_H-M   'P 1'
#
loop_
_entity.id
_entity.type
_entity.pdbx_description
1 polymer ?
#
loop_
_entity_poly.entity_id
_entity_poly.type
_entity_poly.pdbx_seq_one_letter_code
_entity_poly.pdbx_strand_id
1 'polypeptide(L)'
;MSYSIDFRCKVISTLEDEELSIRETAKLFRIGPASVSRWINQIDPKASTTRQRKIDKSELIKYVEQDLGLVDTVQHRHDYQ
;
A
#
# COMPACT_ATOMS: atom_id res chain seq x y z
N MET A 1 -11.15 4.39 8.80
CA MET A 1 -10.39 4.25 10.07
C MET A 1 -9.32 3.19 9.88
N SER A 2 -8.08 3.50 10.25
CA SER A 2 -7.01 2.50 10.28
C SER A 2 -6.95 1.95 11.70
N TYR A 3 -7.17 0.65 11.86
CA TYR A 3 -6.97 -0.05 13.11
C TYR A 3 -5.56 -0.67 13.11
N SER A 4 -4.86 -0.62 14.24
CA SER A 4 -3.54 -1.25 14.40
C SER A 4 -3.62 -2.77 14.23
N ILE A 5 -2.51 -3.41 13.86
CA ILE A 5 -2.48 -4.86 13.66
C ILE A 5 -2.78 -5.60 14.97
N ASP A 6 -2.24 -5.11 16.10
CA ASP A 6 -2.46 -5.69 17.42
C ASP A 6 -3.94 -5.70 17.80
N PHE A 7 -4.65 -4.62 17.48
CA PHE A 7 -6.10 -4.54 17.72
C PHE A 7 -6.86 -5.57 16.88
N ARG A 8 -6.48 -5.75 15.60
CA ARG A 8 -7.10 -6.76 14.73
C ARG A 8 -6.87 -8.16 15.28
N CYS A 9 -5.63 -8.47 15.67
CA CYS A 9 -5.27 -9.77 16.26
C CYS A 9 -6.11 -10.04 17.50
N LYS A 10 -6.20 -9.07 18.41
CA LYS A 10 -7.03 -9.18 19.62
C LYS A 10 -8.49 -9.49 19.29
N VAL A 11 -9.07 -8.79 18.31
CA VAL A 11 -10.46 -9.00 17.88
C VAL A 11 -10.67 -10.42 17.32
N ILE A 12 -9.71 -10.93 16.54
CA ILE A 12 -9.79 -12.29 16.00
C ILE A 12 -9.62 -13.35 17.10
N SER A 13 -8.65 -13.17 18.01
CA SER A 13 -8.48 -14.08 19.16
C SER A 13 -9.75 -14.17 20.00
N THR A 14 -10.39 -13.04 20.32
CA THR A 14 -11.67 -13.08 21.05
C THR A 14 -12.81 -13.74 20.29
N LEU A 15 -12.81 -13.68 18.96
CA LEU A 15 -13.82 -14.35 18.15
C LEU A 15 -13.65 -15.87 18.20
N GLU A 16 -12.41 -16.35 18.17
CA GLU A 16 -12.07 -17.77 18.23
C GLU A 16 -12.19 -18.34 19.65
N ASP A 17 -11.70 -17.62 20.66
CA ASP A 17 -11.68 -18.06 22.07
C ASP A 17 -13.09 -18.11 22.69
N GLU A 18 -13.96 -17.17 22.34
CA GLU A 18 -15.33 -17.08 22.87
C GLU A 18 -16.39 -17.70 21.93
N GLU A 19 -15.96 -18.30 20.81
CA GLU A 19 -16.82 -18.89 19.76
C GLU A 19 -17.96 -17.96 19.31
N LEU A 20 -17.67 -16.65 19.25
CA LEU A 20 -18.67 -15.61 18.97
C LEU A 20 -18.97 -15.49 17.48
N SER A 21 -20.20 -15.02 17.18
CA SER A 21 -20.51 -14.58 15.83
C SER A 21 -19.73 -13.31 15.46
N ILE A 22 -19.46 -13.12 14.17
CA ILE A 22 -18.93 -11.88 13.58
C ILE A 22 -19.74 -10.65 14.05
N ARG A 23 -21.07 -10.78 14.15
CA ARG A 23 -21.95 -9.68 14.57
C ARG A 23 -21.81 -9.35 16.06
N GLU A 24 -21.61 -10.35 16.89
CA GLU A 24 -21.45 -10.18 18.34
C GLU A 24 -20.10 -9.57 18.66
N THR A 25 -19.04 -10.11 18.04
CA THR A 25 -17.69 -9.54 18.11
C THR A 25 -17.68 -8.09 17.64
N ALA A 26 -18.35 -7.77 16.52
CA ALA A 26 -18.44 -6.40 16.02
C ALA A 26 -19.13 -5.45 17.01
N LYS A 27 -20.18 -5.91 17.71
CA LYS A 27 -20.84 -5.13 18.76
C LYS A 27 -19.94 -4.93 19.98
N LEU A 28 -19.23 -5.98 20.41
CA LEU A 28 -18.32 -5.94 21.56
C LEU A 28 -17.24 -4.87 21.38
N PHE A 29 -16.63 -4.83 20.20
CA PHE A 29 -15.57 -3.89 19.87
C PHE A 29 -16.06 -2.58 19.23
N ARG A 30 -17.38 -2.41 19.06
CA ARG A 30 -18.00 -1.24 18.40
C ARG A 30 -17.43 -0.93 17.02
N ILE A 31 -17.15 -1.98 16.25
CA ILE A 31 -16.65 -1.89 14.88
C ILE A 31 -17.69 -2.40 13.88
N GLY A 32 -17.47 -2.13 12.59
CA GLY A 32 -18.33 -2.67 11.54
C GLY A 32 -18.13 -4.18 11.36
N PRO A 33 -19.19 -4.99 11.18
CA PRO A 33 -19.08 -6.42 10.90
C PRO A 33 -18.20 -6.74 9.69
N ALA A 34 -18.25 -5.88 8.65
CA ALA A 34 -17.41 -6.01 7.47
C ALA A 34 -15.90 -5.91 7.78
N SER A 35 -15.52 -5.18 8.84
CA SER A 35 -14.11 -5.10 9.25
C SER A 35 -13.65 -6.43 9.86
N VAL A 36 -14.49 -7.04 10.70
CA VAL A 36 -14.23 -8.35 11.30
C VAL A 36 -14.14 -9.41 10.21
N SER A 37 -15.13 -9.50 9.32
CA SER A 37 -15.09 -10.43 8.17
C SER A 37 -13.84 -10.25 7.31
N ARG A 38 -13.40 -9.00 7.10
CA ARG A 38 -12.19 -8.71 6.34
C ARG A 38 -10.95 -9.26 7.05
N TRP A 39 -10.84 -9.10 8.37
CA TRP A 39 -9.67 -9.52 9.14
C TRP A 39 -9.54 -11.03 9.30
N ILE A 40 -10.66 -11.76 9.33
CA ILE A 40 -10.67 -13.22 9.26
C ILE A 40 -9.96 -13.70 7.99
N ASN A 41 -10.16 -13.02 6.86
CA ASN A 41 -9.55 -13.37 5.59
C ASN A 41 -8.14 -12.75 5.40
N GLN A 42 -7.92 -11.56 5.96
CA GLN A 42 -6.69 -10.79 5.79
C GLN A 42 -6.46 -9.85 6.99
N ILE A 43 -5.61 -10.28 7.91
CA ILE A 43 -5.23 -9.50 9.10
C ILE A 43 -4.32 -8.31 8.71
N ASP A 44 -3.36 -8.56 7.84
CA ASP A 44 -2.36 -7.59 7.43
C ASP A 44 -2.94 -6.48 6.55
N PRO A 45 -2.48 -5.23 6.70
CA PRO A 45 -2.80 -4.21 5.72
C PRO A 45 -2.32 -4.64 4.34
N LYS A 46 -3.17 -4.43 3.32
CA LYS A 46 -2.74 -4.62 1.93
C LYS A 46 -1.51 -3.76 1.69
N ALA A 47 -0.44 -4.36 1.17
CA ALA A 47 0.72 -3.63 0.72
C ALA A 47 0.25 -2.53 -0.23
N SER A 48 0.66 -1.29 0.05
CA SER A 48 0.38 -0.16 -0.83
C SER A 48 1.20 -0.36 -2.09
N THR A 49 0.60 -0.95 -3.11
CA THR A 49 1.24 -1.02 -4.43
C THR A 49 1.15 0.37 -5.08
N THR A 50 2.23 0.77 -5.75
CA THR A 50 2.20 1.97 -6.58
C THR A 50 1.09 1.78 -7.61
N ARG A 51 0.10 2.67 -7.59
CA ARG A 51 -0.99 2.66 -8.57
C ARG A 51 -0.39 2.71 -9.96
N GLN A 52 -0.60 1.66 -10.75
CA GLN A 52 -0.28 1.64 -12.17
C GLN A 52 -1.11 2.75 -12.83
N ARG A 53 -0.43 3.82 -13.27
CA ARG A 53 -1.07 4.90 -14.05
C ARG A 53 -1.16 4.43 -15.50
N LYS A 54 -1.97 5.11 -16.32
CA LYS A 54 -2.19 4.74 -17.74
C LYS A 54 -0.92 4.72 -18.60
N ILE A 55 0.20 5.21 -18.07
CA ILE A 55 1.50 5.28 -18.73
C ILE A 55 2.51 4.62 -17.79
N ASP A 56 3.24 3.63 -18.30
CA ASP A 56 4.38 3.06 -17.61
C ASP A 56 5.46 4.14 -17.46
N LYS A 57 5.83 4.44 -16.23
CA LYS A 57 6.80 5.50 -15.92
C LYS A 57 8.17 5.21 -16.54
N SER A 58 8.56 3.93 -16.63
CA SER A 58 9.84 3.53 -17.21
C SER A 58 9.83 3.72 -18.73
N GLU A 59 8.73 3.39 -19.41
CA GLU A 59 8.57 3.63 -20.84
C GLU A 59 8.50 5.12 -21.17
N LEU A 60 7.85 5.93 -20.32
CA LEU A 60 7.84 7.38 -20.47
C LEU A 60 9.25 7.99 -20.36
N ILE A 61 10.06 7.54 -19.40
CA ILE A 61 11.43 8.03 -19.23
C ILE A 61 12.28 7.70 -20.46
N LYS A 62 12.22 6.45 -20.95
CA LYS A 62 12.92 6.05 -22.18
C LYS A 62 12.49 6.88 -23.38
N TYR A 63 11.18 7.15 -23.51
CA TYR A 63 10.65 7.97 -24.59
C TYR A 63 11.17 9.42 -24.49
N VAL A 64 11.17 10.01 -23.30
CA VAL A 64 11.71 11.37 -23.06
C VAL A 64 13.22 11.44 -23.33
N GLU A 65 13.98 10.42 -22.95
CA GLU A 65 15.42 10.32 -23.22
C GLU A 65 15.73 10.14 -24.71
N GLN A 66 14.92 9.36 -25.43
CA GLN A 66 15.05 9.20 -26.88
C GLN A 66 14.63 10.46 -27.65
N ASP A 67 13.58 11.16 -27.21
CA ASP A 67 13.03 12.34 -27.88
C ASP A 67 13.88 13.60 -27.65
N LEU A 68 14.61 13.69 -26.52
CA LEU A 68 15.50 14.81 -26.21
C LEU A 68 16.91 14.75 -26.82
N GLY A 69 17.24 13.71 -27.61
CA GLY A 69 18.43 13.70 -28.47
C GLY A 69 19.72 14.26 -27.84
N LEU A 70 20.07 13.85 -26.62
CA LEU A 70 21.26 14.38 -25.95
C LEU A 70 22.52 13.66 -26.46
N VAL A 71 22.94 14.09 -27.65
CA VAL A 71 24.31 13.96 -28.12
C VAL A 71 25.05 15.21 -27.62
N ASP A 72 26.08 15.00 -26.79
CA ASP A 72 27.13 15.94 -26.39
C ASP A 72 26.70 17.11 -25.44
N THR A 73 27.25 17.34 -24.24
CA THR A 73 28.62 17.17 -23.74
C THR A 73 28.63 17.21 -22.20
N VAL A 74 29.02 16.12 -21.54
CA VAL A 74 29.73 16.22 -20.25
C VAL A 74 31.21 16.29 -20.60
N GLN A 75 31.67 17.41 -21.19
CA GLN A 75 33.11 17.70 -21.37
C GLN A 75 33.38 19.17 -21.78
N HIS A 76 33.08 20.12 -20.90
CA HIS A 76 33.77 21.42 -20.88
C HIS A 76 34.17 21.69 -19.43
N ARG A 77 35.23 21.02 -18.97
CA ARG A 77 36.61 21.55 -18.98
C ARG A 77 36.63 22.95 -18.37
N HIS A 78 37.04 22.97 -17.10
CA HIS A 78 37.71 24.10 -16.46
C HIS A 78 38.64 24.77 -17.47
N ASP A 79 38.56 26.09 -17.59
CA ASP A 79 39.66 27.04 -17.76
C ASP A 79 39.07 28.40 -18.18
N TYR A 80 38.92 29.30 -17.21
CA TYR A 80 38.84 30.75 -17.46
C TYR A 80 39.90 31.40 -16.55
N GLN A 81 41.03 31.77 -17.16
CA GLN A 81 41.82 32.92 -16.74
C GLN A 81 41.39 34.11 -17.62
#